data_AF-A0A972FM53-F1
#
_entry.id   AF-A0A972FM53-F1
#
_cell.length_a   1.000
_cell.length_b   1.000
_cell.length_c   1.000
_cell.angle_alpha   90.00
_cell.angle_beta   90.00
_cell.angle_gamma   90.00
#
_symmetry.space_group_name_H-M   'P 1'
#
loop_
_entity.id
_entity.type
_entity.pdbx_description
1 polymer ?
#
loop_
_entity_poly.entity_id
_entity_poly.type
_entity_poly.pdbx_seq_one_letter_code
_entity_poly.pdbx_strand_id
1 'polypeptide(L)'
;SLEEARNLFDGLRSPRKDVLGQLLSCCASVKAVRLFLTWARENSLVDVDALLEQYPVRTGSNTRWMSRLDDGTLLSLKPHG
;
A
#
# COMPACT_ATOMS: atom_id res chain seq x y z
N SER A 1 4.47 9.69 -12.15
CA SER A 1 3.03 9.89 -11.87
C SER A 1 2.51 8.76 -10.99
N LEU A 2 1.25 8.81 -10.52
CA LEU A 2 0.65 7.68 -9.79
C LEU A 2 0.43 6.47 -10.71
N GLU A 3 0.08 6.72 -11.97
CA GLU A 3 -0.09 5.68 -13.01
C GLU A 3 1.21 4.91 -13.25
N GLU A 4 2.35 5.60 -13.38
CA GLU A 4 3.66 4.94 -13.52
C GLU A 4 3.98 4.07 -12.30
N ALA A 5 3.71 4.57 -11.09
CA ALA A 5 3.90 3.79 -9.87
C ALA A 5 2.99 2.55 -9.83
N ARG A 6 1.75 2.66 -10.35
CA ARG A 6 0.83 1.52 -10.49
C ARG A 6 1.34 0.50 -11.49
N ASN A 7 1.82 0.93 -12.66
CA ASN A 7 2.40 0.05 -13.68
C ASN A 7 3.62 -0.73 -13.14
N LEU A 8 4.49 -0.06 -12.37
CA LEU A 8 5.61 -0.72 -11.69
C LEU A 8 5.13 -1.72 -10.64
N PHE A 9 4.09 -1.37 -9.87
CA PHE A 9 3.52 -2.25 -8.85
C PHE A 9 2.92 -3.52 -9.47
N ASP A 10 2.14 -3.38 -10.54
CA ASP A 10 1.49 -4.51 -11.22
C ASP A 10 2.50 -5.47 -11.88
N GLY A 11 3.72 -4.98 -12.16
CA GLY A 11 4.85 -5.81 -12.60
C GLY A 11 5.53 -6.62 -11.50
N LEU A 12 5.22 -6.39 -10.21
CA LEU A 12 5.86 -7.10 -9.10
C LEU A 12 5.47 -8.58 -9.09
N ARG A 13 6.47 -9.45 -9.01
CA ARG A 13 6.30 -10.91 -8.99
C ARG A 13 6.94 -11.47 -7.74
N SER A 14 6.15 -12.15 -6.91
CA SER A 14 6.60 -12.88 -5.71
C SER A 14 7.58 -12.09 -4.82
N PRO A 15 7.19 -10.92 -4.28
CA PRO A 15 8.07 -10.14 -3.42
C PRO A 15 8.41 -10.93 -2.16
N ARG A 16 9.67 -10.82 -1.70
CA ARG A 16 10.10 -11.40 -0.42
C ARG A 16 9.37 -10.69 0.72
N LYS A 17 8.43 -11.40 1.35
CA LYS A 17 7.56 -10.86 2.39
C LYS A 17 8.35 -10.20 3.53
N ASP A 18 9.44 -10.82 3.97
CA ASP A 18 10.26 -10.26 5.06
C ASP A 18 10.89 -8.92 4.73
N VAL A 19 11.46 -8.81 3.53
CA VAL A 19 12.07 -7.56 3.06
C VAL A 19 11.00 -6.49 2.91
N LEU A 20 9.84 -6.86 2.36
CA LEU A 20 8.74 -5.93 2.17
C LEU A 20 8.20 -5.41 3.51
N GLY A 21 8.00 -6.29 4.50
CA GLY A 21 7.58 -5.91 5.85
C GLY A 21 8.54 -4.90 6.49
N GLN A 22 9.85 -5.18 6.44
CA GLN A 22 10.88 -4.26 6.96
C GLN A 22 10.87 -2.90 6.25
N LEU A 23 10.78 -2.88 4.91
CA LEU A 23 10.72 -1.64 4.14
C LEU A 23 9.48 -0.81 4.50
N LEU A 24 8.33 -1.45 4.66
CA LEU A 24 7.08 -0.78 5.04
C LEU A 24 7.11 -0.25 6.47
N SER A 25 7.74 -0.96 7.42
CA SER A 25 7.94 -0.45 8.79
C SER A 25 8.80 0.82 8.81
N CYS A 26 9.83 0.88 7.98
CA CYS A 26 10.72 2.03 7.88
C CYS A 26 10.11 3.21 7.08
N CYS A 27 9.09 2.98 6.27
CA CYS A 27 8.48 4.02 5.44
C CYS A 27 7.83 5.13 6.30
N ALA A 28 8.30 6.36 6.15
CA ALA A 28 7.76 7.52 6.88
C ALA A 28 6.44 8.04 6.30
N SER A 29 6.16 7.74 5.03
CA SER A 29 4.95 8.21 4.35
C SER A 29 3.79 7.23 4.53
N VAL A 30 2.90 7.54 5.49
CA VAL A 30 1.69 6.75 5.76
C VAL A 30 0.82 6.59 4.51
N LYS A 31 0.75 7.61 3.65
CA LYS A 31 -0.02 7.53 2.39
C LYS A 31 0.59 6.51 1.43
N ALA A 32 1.91 6.48 1.31
CA ALA A 32 2.59 5.49 0.46
C ALA A 32 2.41 4.07 0.99
N VAL A 33 2.50 3.88 2.30
CA VAL A 33 2.20 2.58 2.95
C VAL A 33 0.78 2.14 2.64
N ARG A 34 -0.23 2.97 2.91
CA ARG A 34 -1.64 2.61 2.65
C ARG A 34 -1.91 2.37 1.17
N LEU A 35 -1.30 3.14 0.28
CA LEU A 35 -1.39 2.92 -1.16
C LEU A 35 -0.85 1.54 -1.56
N PHE A 36 0.36 1.20 -1.08
CA PHE A 36 0.96 -0.11 -1.29
C PHE A 36 0.03 -1.23 -0.79
N LEU A 37 -0.46 -1.13 0.45
CA LEU A 37 -1.32 -2.15 1.05
C LEU A 37 -2.66 -2.29 0.29
N THR A 38 -3.24 -1.16 -0.15
CA THR A 38 -4.46 -1.15 -0.98
C THR A 38 -4.23 -1.96 -2.24
N TRP A 39 -3.16 -1.66 -2.99
CA TRP A 39 -2.83 -2.36 -4.23
C TRP A 39 -2.42 -3.81 -4.01
N ALA A 40 -1.78 -4.12 -2.89
CA ALA A 40 -1.40 -5.49 -2.53
C ALA A 40 -2.63 -6.36 -2.28
N ARG A 41 -3.69 -5.82 -1.66
CA ARG A 41 -4.98 -6.52 -1.51
C ARG A 41 -5.67 -6.72 -2.86
N GLU A 42 -5.75 -5.67 -3.67
CA GLU A 42 -6.42 -5.72 -4.99
C GLU A 42 -5.81 -6.77 -5.91
N ASN A 43 -4.47 -6.87 -5.93
CA ASN A 43 -3.76 -7.80 -6.80
C ASN A 43 -3.39 -9.13 -6.10
N SER A 44 -3.81 -9.34 -4.85
CA SER A 44 -3.42 -10.50 -4.04
C SER A 44 -1.90 -10.74 -3.99
N LEU A 45 -1.11 -9.66 -3.98
CA LEU A 45 0.36 -9.72 -4.06
C LEU A 45 0.98 -10.38 -2.82
N VAL A 46 0.43 -10.04 -1.65
CA VAL A 46 0.78 -10.61 -0.34
C VAL A 46 -0.46 -10.67 0.53
N ASP A 47 -0.43 -11.53 1.54
CA ASP A 47 -1.40 -11.49 2.64
C ASP A 47 -1.10 -10.24 3.50
N VAL A 48 -1.95 -9.22 3.34
CA VAL A 48 -1.77 -7.93 4.01
C VAL A 48 -2.06 -8.03 5.50
N ASP A 49 -3.04 -8.84 5.91
CA ASP A 49 -3.40 -8.96 7.31
C ASP A 49 -2.28 -9.66 8.09
N ALA A 50 -1.74 -10.76 7.55
CA ALA A 50 -0.57 -11.42 8.12
C ALA A 50 0.67 -10.50 8.16
N LEU A 51 0.88 -9.67 7.14
CA LEU A 51 1.98 -8.70 7.12
C LEU A 51 1.83 -7.63 8.21
N LEU A 52 0.61 -7.15 8.46
CA LEU A 52 0.34 -6.17 9.51
C LEU A 52 0.44 -6.76 10.93
N GLU A 53 0.13 -8.05 11.09
CA GLU A 53 0.33 -8.76 12.35
C GLU A 53 1.83 -8.98 12.65
N GLN A 54 2.64 -9.24 11.61
CA GLN A 54 4.05 -9.59 11.76
C GLN A 54 4.99 -8.39 11.87
N TYR A 55 4.66 -7.27 11.22
CA TYR A 55 5.56 -6.09 11.15
C TYR A 55 4.88 -4.83 11.68
N PRO A 56 5.62 -3.94 12.38
CA PRO A 56 5.09 -2.69 12.92
C PRO A 56 4.92 -1.63 11.81
N VAL A 57 4.02 -1.89 10.86
CA VAL A 57 3.76 -1.03 9.71
C VAL A 57 2.84 0.13 10.08
N ARG A 58 3.25 1.35 9.72
CA ARG A 58 2.53 2.58 10.08
C ARG A 58 1.38 2.87 9.10
N THR A 59 0.15 2.58 9.51
CA THR A 59 -1.07 2.84 8.71
C THR A 59 -1.81 4.13 9.08
N GLY A 60 -1.36 4.82 10.13
CA GLY A 60 -1.95 6.10 10.58
C GLY A 60 -3.34 5.94 11.18
N SER A 61 -4.21 6.93 10.96
CA SER A 61 -5.56 6.97 11.53
C SER A 61 -6.50 5.90 10.93
N ASN A 62 -7.52 5.53 11.72
CA ASN A 62 -8.61 4.65 11.29
C ASN A 62 -9.64 5.33 10.37
N THR A 63 -9.29 6.47 9.79
CA THR A 63 -10.14 7.22 8.85
C THR A 63 -9.67 6.99 7.42
N ARG A 64 -10.63 6.85 6.50
CA ARG A 64 -10.35 6.78 5.06
C ARG A 64 -9.81 8.11 4.56
N TRP A 65 -8.80 8.07 3.70
CA TRP A 65 -8.36 9.25 2.95
C TRP A 65 -8.86 9.15 1.51
N MET A 66 -9.39 10.25 0.99
CA MET A 66 -9.85 10.34 -0.40
C MET A 66 -9.27 11.57 -1.06
N SER A 67 -8.88 11.45 -2.32
CA SER A 67 -8.41 12.55 -3.15
C SER A 67 -8.77 12.28 -4.60
N ARG A 68 -9.11 13.34 -5.35
CA ARG A 68 -9.32 13.23 -6.80
C ARG A 68 -7.99 13.53 -7.47
N LEU A 69 -7.57 12.63 -8.37
CA LEU A 69 -6.36 12.78 -9.17
C LEU A 69 -6.63 13.66 -10.38
N ASP A 70 -5.56 14.05 -11.08
CA ASP A 70 -5.64 14.97 -12.23
C ASP A 70 -6.43 14.37 -13.42
N ASP A 71 -6.47 13.04 -13.52
CA ASP A 71 -7.26 12.29 -14.51
C ASP A 71 -8.75 12.13 -14.12
N GLY A 72 -9.16 12.68 -12.97
CA GLY A 72 -10.51 12.56 -12.43
C GLY A 72 -10.77 11.31 -11.59
N THR A 73 -9.82 10.36 -11.53
CA THR A 73 -9.93 9.13 -10.74
C THR A 73 -9.98 9.46 -9.25
N LEU A 74 -10.88 8.80 -8.51
CA LEU A 74 -10.96 8.94 -7.05
C LEU A 74 -10.00 7.95 -6.38
N LEU A 75 -8.89 8.44 -5.86
CA LEU A 75 -8.01 7.66 -5.00
C LEU A 75 -8.66 7.51 -3.62
N SER A 76 -8.91 6.27 -3.21
CA SER A 76 -9.48 5.93 -1.91
C SER A 76 -8.53 5.02 -1.15
N LEU A 77 -7.87 5.55 -0.12
CA LEU A 77 -7.01 4.73 0.76
C LEU A 77 -7.80 4.34 2.00
N LYS A 78 -8.13 3.06 2.16
CA LYS A 78 -8.83 2.58 3.37
C LYS A 78 -7.86 2.52 4.54
N PRO A 79 -8.36 2.53 5.79
CA PRO A 79 -7.55 2.18 6.93
C PRO A 79 -6.89 0.82 6.66
N HIS A 80 -5.59 0.71 6.92
CA HIS A 80 -4.83 -0.53 6.73
C HIS A 80 -4.69 -1.06 5.28
N GLY A 81 -4.99 -0.21 4.29
CA GLY A 81 -4.98 -0.60 2.87
C GLY A 81 -6.33 -1.13 2.43
#